data_AF-E9E6P9-F1
#
_entry.id   AF-E9E6P9-F1
#
_cell.length_a   1.000
_cell.length_b   1.000
_cell.length_c   1.000
_cell.angle_alpha   90.00
_cell.angle_beta   90.00
_cell.angle_gamma   90.00
#
_symmetry.space_group_name_H-M   'P 1'
#
loop_
_entity.id
_entity.type
_entity.pdbx_description
1 polymer ?
#
loop_
_entity_poly.entity_id
_entity_poly.type
_entity_poly.pdbx_seq_one_letter_code
_entity_poly.pdbx_strand_id
1 'polypeptide(L)'
;MPQDIVKGVRATFSEATEVEQLGSHTYKINLHSDYCVGKVPNGGYTASCMLVAANRHLASRGQSDTFTAHFEYPNRTSSGPAVVIIDEVKLGRTLSTLHLTLWQGDLLANAPWVNTSASRRTVLGYTTHANLSTLAGISIPTGYEGTPAASLPPVPEFAALKATGSDHIWEQSRWPEVLKTSASNGNWRFYLPRQGPLSPGVLDIRVPTQSSHIPDHSGNAWAVGSAAAEQSGGCDNKGGARRSGSEEQTTRKHVVPDGAAEPGGENEATEGGRGVAGGKGNGEANKGQQV
;
A
#
# COMPACT_ATOMS: atom_id res chain seq x y z
N MET A 1 -36.02 11.85 19.46
CA MET A 1 -35.13 11.03 20.31
C MET A 1 -33.86 10.75 19.52
N PRO A 2 -32.71 11.40 19.82
CA PRO A 2 -31.44 10.98 19.26
C PRO A 2 -31.12 9.62 19.87
N GLN A 3 -30.94 8.60 19.03
CA GLN A 3 -30.46 7.31 19.51
C GLN A 3 -28.97 7.45 19.76
N ASP A 4 -28.59 7.49 21.03
CA ASP A 4 -27.22 7.28 21.46
C ASP A 4 -26.82 5.86 21.07
N ILE A 5 -26.19 5.75 19.90
CA ILE A 5 -25.53 4.53 19.45
C ILE A 5 -24.46 4.24 20.50
N VAL A 6 -24.68 3.21 21.30
CA VAL A 6 -23.64 2.58 22.11
C VAL A 6 -22.52 2.21 21.15
N LYS A 7 -21.48 3.04 21.08
CA LYS A 7 -20.27 2.76 20.30
C LYS A 7 -19.65 1.52 20.95
N GLY A 8 -19.82 0.37 20.31
CA GLY A 8 -19.17 -0.87 20.70
C GLY A 8 -17.65 -0.69 20.82
N VAL A 9 -17.01 -1.60 21.55
CA VAL A 9 -15.55 -1.68 21.64
C VAL A 9 -15.00 -1.75 20.20
N ARG A 10 -14.12 -0.82 19.86
CA ARG A 10 -13.51 -0.76 18.52
C ARG A 10 -12.51 -1.89 18.35
N ALA A 11 -12.46 -2.46 17.15
CA ALA A 11 -11.45 -3.46 16.82
C ALA A 11 -10.05 -2.84 16.88
N THR A 12 -9.13 -3.49 17.61
CA THR A 12 -7.71 -3.13 17.58
C THR A 12 -7.14 -3.36 16.17
N PHE A 13 -5.98 -2.77 15.87
CA PHE A 13 -5.40 -2.92 14.53
C PHE A 13 -5.01 -4.37 14.24
N SER A 14 -4.50 -5.09 15.26
CA SER A 14 -4.17 -6.50 15.15
C SER A 14 -5.38 -7.37 14.83
N GLU A 15 -6.52 -7.14 15.52
CA GLU A 15 -7.77 -7.86 15.24
C GLU A 15 -8.32 -7.48 13.86
N ALA A 16 -8.30 -6.19 13.51
CA ALA A 16 -8.85 -5.70 12.25
C ALA A 16 -8.02 -6.09 11.02
N THR A 17 -6.77 -6.51 11.18
CA THR A 17 -5.88 -6.98 10.10
C THR A 17 -5.67 -8.49 10.11
N GLU A 18 -6.39 -9.22 10.98
CA GLU A 18 -6.32 -10.67 11.04
C GLU A 18 -6.66 -11.33 9.69
N VAL A 19 -5.95 -12.41 9.39
CA VAL A 19 -6.06 -13.15 8.13
C VAL A 19 -6.26 -14.63 8.38
N GLU A 20 -7.24 -15.20 7.71
CA GLU A 20 -7.53 -16.64 7.66
C GLU A 20 -6.97 -17.22 6.36
N GLN A 21 -6.14 -18.26 6.44
CA GLN A 21 -5.65 -18.94 5.24
C GLN A 21 -6.68 -19.95 4.76
N LEU A 22 -7.19 -19.76 3.54
CA LEU A 22 -8.19 -20.66 2.92
C LEU A 22 -7.55 -21.73 2.04
N GLY A 23 -6.41 -21.40 1.41
CA GLY A 23 -5.65 -22.28 0.54
C GLY A 23 -4.17 -21.90 0.52
N SER A 24 -3.38 -22.54 -0.36
CA SER A 24 -1.94 -22.26 -0.47
C SER A 24 -1.64 -20.80 -0.86
N HIS A 25 -2.49 -20.20 -1.69
CA HIS A 25 -2.34 -18.87 -2.27
C HIS A 25 -3.57 -17.97 -2.04
N THR A 26 -4.45 -18.37 -1.13
CA THR A 26 -5.75 -17.71 -0.95
C THR A 26 -6.02 -17.46 0.53
N TYR A 27 -6.35 -16.22 0.83
CA TYR A 27 -6.50 -15.73 2.19
C TYR A 27 -7.78 -14.93 2.32
N LYS A 28 -8.51 -15.12 3.41
CA LYS A 28 -9.70 -14.35 3.74
C LYS A 28 -9.35 -13.31 4.78
N ILE A 29 -9.87 -12.11 4.55
CA ILE A 29 -9.78 -10.98 5.46
C ILE A 29 -11.17 -10.35 5.63
N ASN A 30 -11.32 -9.49 6.63
CA ASN A 30 -12.54 -8.72 6.84
C ASN A 30 -12.18 -7.24 7.05
N LEU A 31 -12.60 -6.37 6.12
CA LEU A 31 -12.35 -4.93 6.21
C LEU A 31 -13.30 -4.31 7.24
N HIS A 32 -12.79 -3.96 8.41
CA HIS A 32 -13.57 -3.47 9.53
C HIS A 32 -14.04 -2.02 9.31
N SER A 33 -15.31 -1.73 9.63
CA SER A 33 -15.90 -0.39 9.47
C SER A 33 -15.23 0.68 10.32
N ASP A 34 -14.59 0.28 11.43
CA ASP A 34 -13.87 1.21 12.32
C ASP A 34 -12.67 1.89 11.65
N TYR A 35 -12.14 1.29 10.56
CA TYR A 35 -11.03 1.83 9.80
C TYR A 35 -11.48 2.49 8.49
N CYS A 36 -12.77 2.82 8.37
CA CYS A 36 -13.30 3.56 7.24
C CYS A 36 -13.10 5.07 7.36
N VAL A 37 -12.89 5.70 6.20
CA VAL A 37 -13.04 7.14 6.00
C VAL A 37 -14.39 7.36 5.30
N GLY A 38 -15.40 7.79 6.07
CA GLY A 38 -16.79 7.78 5.63
C GLY A 38 -17.30 6.35 5.43
N LYS A 39 -17.70 6.00 4.20
CA LYS A 39 -18.23 4.67 3.84
C LYS A 39 -17.19 3.71 3.23
N VAL A 40 -15.92 4.14 3.11
CA VAL A 40 -14.87 3.38 2.41
C VAL A 40 -13.79 3.00 3.40
N PRO A 41 -13.35 1.72 3.44
CA PRO A 41 -12.12 1.36 4.14
C PRO A 41 -10.95 2.26 3.73
N ASN A 42 -10.16 2.72 4.70
CA ASN A 42 -8.97 3.50 4.40
C ASN A 42 -8.02 2.68 3.50
N GLY A 43 -7.39 3.34 2.51
CA GLY A 43 -6.50 2.67 1.56
C GLY A 43 -5.29 2.03 2.24
N GLY A 44 -4.62 2.75 3.14
CA GLY A 44 -3.49 2.24 3.91
C GLY A 44 -3.86 1.07 4.84
N TYR A 45 -5.04 1.13 5.47
CA TYR A 45 -5.58 -0.01 6.23
C TYR A 45 -5.81 -1.23 5.33
N THR A 46 -6.45 -1.03 4.17
CA THR A 46 -6.71 -2.11 3.21
C THR A 46 -5.40 -2.75 2.74
N ALA A 47 -4.42 -1.93 2.34
CA ALA A 47 -3.09 -2.37 1.97
C ALA A 47 -2.42 -3.16 3.11
N SER A 48 -2.56 -2.71 4.36
CA SER A 48 -2.02 -3.41 5.53
C SER A 48 -2.61 -4.82 5.67
N CYS A 49 -3.93 -5.01 5.50
CA CYS A 49 -4.52 -6.35 5.52
C CYS A 49 -3.94 -7.27 4.43
N MET A 50 -3.69 -6.72 3.23
CA MET A 50 -3.04 -7.48 2.15
C MET A 50 -1.58 -7.83 2.47
N LEU A 51 -0.85 -6.92 3.12
CA LEU A 51 0.53 -7.18 3.57
C LEU A 51 0.57 -8.24 4.68
N VAL A 52 -0.39 -8.26 5.61
CA VAL A 52 -0.46 -9.32 6.62
C VAL A 52 -0.67 -10.71 5.98
N ALA A 53 -1.49 -10.79 4.93
CA ALA A 53 -1.64 -12.02 4.14
C ALA A 53 -0.31 -12.43 3.45
N ALA A 54 0.39 -11.46 2.85
CA ALA A 54 1.69 -11.69 2.21
C ALA A 54 2.78 -12.15 3.20
N ASN A 55 2.85 -11.51 4.37
CA ASN A 55 3.78 -11.86 5.43
C ASN A 55 3.54 -13.28 5.93
N ARG A 56 2.26 -13.66 6.10
CA ARG A 56 1.87 -15.03 6.47
C ARG A 56 2.27 -16.05 5.39
N HIS A 57 2.12 -15.69 4.12
CA HIS A 57 2.48 -16.56 2.99
C HIS A 57 3.99 -16.85 2.93
N LEU A 58 4.84 -15.87 3.23
CA LEU A 58 6.29 -16.01 3.19
C LEU A 58 6.94 -16.37 4.53
N ALA A 59 6.15 -16.56 5.59
CA ALA A 59 6.66 -16.87 6.93
C ALA A 59 7.54 -18.13 6.96
N SER A 60 7.16 -19.19 6.23
CA SER A 60 7.94 -20.43 6.14
C SER A 60 9.30 -20.26 5.45
N ARG A 61 9.47 -19.19 4.68
CA ARG A 61 10.73 -18.82 4.01
C ARG A 61 11.57 -17.85 4.83
N GLY A 62 11.08 -17.40 5.98
CA GLY A 62 11.73 -16.38 6.80
C GLY A 62 11.85 -15.02 6.10
N GLN A 63 10.98 -14.73 5.13
CA GLN A 63 10.97 -13.49 4.34
C GLN A 63 9.65 -12.73 4.54
N SER A 64 9.26 -12.51 5.80
CA SER A 64 8.00 -11.86 6.15
C SER A 64 8.06 -10.33 6.14
N ASP A 65 9.25 -9.74 5.96
CA ASP A 65 9.42 -8.30 6.06
C ASP A 65 9.18 -7.66 4.71
N THR A 66 8.17 -6.79 4.62
CA THR A 66 7.91 -6.02 3.40
C THR A 66 9.01 -4.99 3.18
N PHE A 67 9.74 -5.12 2.08
CA PHE A 67 10.79 -4.20 1.65
C PHE A 67 10.25 -3.10 0.74
N THR A 68 9.41 -3.45 -0.24
CA THR A 68 8.69 -2.49 -1.08
C THR A 68 7.25 -2.93 -1.29
N ALA A 69 6.33 -1.98 -1.46
CA ALA A 69 4.95 -2.25 -1.80
C ALA A 69 4.39 -1.15 -2.69
N HIS A 70 3.78 -1.55 -3.80
CA HIS A 70 3.10 -0.68 -4.75
C HIS A 70 1.66 -1.14 -4.88
N PHE A 71 0.70 -0.26 -4.63
CA PHE A 71 -0.72 -0.59 -4.69
C PHE A 71 -1.46 0.24 -5.72
N GLU A 72 -2.32 -0.41 -6.49
CA GLU A 72 -3.26 0.21 -7.40
C GLU A 72 -4.69 -0.07 -6.92
N TYR A 73 -5.57 0.92 -7.03
CA TYR A 73 -6.95 0.86 -6.52
C TYR A 73 -7.95 0.96 -7.67
N PRO A 74 -8.07 -0.07 -8.53
CA PRO A 74 -8.93 -0.02 -9.71
C PRO A 74 -10.42 0.06 -9.36
N ASN A 75 -10.84 -0.39 -8.17
CA ASN A 75 -12.23 -0.25 -7.71
C ASN A 75 -12.30 0.16 -6.24
N ARG A 76 -13.43 0.76 -5.87
CA ARG A 76 -13.72 1.15 -4.49
C ARG A 76 -13.91 -0.09 -3.61
N THR A 77 -13.29 -0.09 -2.43
CA THR A 77 -13.51 -1.11 -1.40
C THR A 77 -14.78 -0.85 -0.59
N SER A 78 -15.29 -1.89 0.06
CA SER A 78 -16.40 -1.82 1.01
C SER A 78 -16.02 -2.53 2.31
N SER A 79 -16.57 -2.11 3.44
CA SER A 79 -16.45 -2.86 4.68
C SER A 79 -17.04 -4.26 4.52
N GLY A 80 -16.48 -5.23 5.22
CA GLY A 80 -16.90 -6.63 5.20
C GLY A 80 -15.89 -7.56 4.54
N PRO A 81 -16.33 -8.79 4.19
CA PRO A 81 -15.45 -9.85 3.70
C PRO A 81 -14.70 -9.49 2.42
N ALA A 82 -13.48 -9.97 2.32
CA ALA A 82 -12.67 -9.92 1.11
C ALA A 82 -11.74 -11.13 1.03
N VAL A 83 -11.31 -11.45 -0.19
CA VAL A 83 -10.35 -12.53 -0.45
C VAL A 83 -9.11 -11.93 -1.09
N VAL A 84 -7.94 -12.22 -0.54
CA VAL A 84 -6.63 -11.92 -1.12
C VAL A 84 -6.12 -13.18 -1.83
N ILE A 85 -5.85 -13.06 -3.12
CA ILE A 85 -5.14 -14.06 -3.91
C ILE A 85 -3.71 -13.58 -4.09
N ILE A 86 -2.75 -14.49 -3.90
CA ILE A 86 -1.31 -14.21 -3.99
C ILE A 86 -0.71 -15.01 -5.15
N ASP A 87 -0.08 -14.32 -6.09
CA ASP A 87 0.75 -14.95 -7.11
C ASP A 87 2.23 -14.72 -6.78
N GLU A 88 3.00 -15.80 -6.74
CA GLU A 88 4.45 -15.76 -6.53
C GLU A 88 5.17 -15.35 -7.83
N VAL A 89 5.34 -14.04 -8.05
CA VAL A 89 5.99 -13.50 -9.27
C VAL A 89 7.44 -13.93 -9.36
N LYS A 90 8.17 -13.87 -8.24
CA LYS A 90 9.56 -14.32 -8.15
C LYS A 90 9.88 -14.72 -6.73
N LEU A 91 10.34 -15.95 -6.52
CA LEU A 91 10.86 -16.40 -5.24
C LEU A 91 12.38 -16.43 -5.27
N GLY A 92 13.02 -15.59 -4.46
CA GLY A 92 14.47 -15.54 -4.35
C GLY A 92 14.98 -15.99 -2.99
N ARG A 93 16.29 -16.13 -2.89
CA ARG A 93 16.97 -16.41 -1.61
C ARG A 93 16.95 -15.19 -0.68
N THR A 94 17.10 -13.98 -1.23
CA THR A 94 17.17 -12.74 -0.46
C THR A 94 15.87 -11.93 -0.57
N LEU A 95 15.35 -11.80 -1.78
CA LEU A 95 14.13 -11.05 -2.08
C LEU A 95 13.13 -11.95 -2.77
N SER A 96 11.87 -11.87 -2.35
CA SER A 96 10.73 -12.48 -3.03
C SER A 96 9.73 -11.41 -3.43
N THR A 97 9.22 -11.48 -4.65
CA THR A 97 8.22 -10.57 -5.19
C THR A 97 6.90 -11.31 -5.35
N LEU A 98 5.84 -10.72 -4.80
CA LEU A 98 4.47 -11.22 -4.84
C LEU A 98 3.58 -10.23 -5.57
N HIS A 99 2.63 -10.75 -6.34
CA HIS A 99 1.47 -10.02 -6.82
C HIS A 99 0.27 -10.38 -5.94
N LEU A 100 -0.42 -9.38 -5.41
CA LEU A 100 -1.53 -9.49 -4.49
C LEU A 100 -2.77 -8.94 -5.17
N THR A 101 -3.87 -9.70 -5.19
CA THR A 101 -5.16 -9.21 -5.69
C THR A 101 -6.21 -9.32 -4.59
N LEU A 102 -6.81 -8.21 -4.22
CA LEU A 102 -7.96 -8.16 -3.32
C LEU A 102 -9.27 -8.24 -4.11
N TRP A 103 -10.11 -9.20 -3.75
CA TRP A 103 -11.42 -9.45 -4.35
C TRP A 103 -12.54 -9.18 -3.35
N GLN A 104 -13.60 -8.50 -3.82
CA GLN A 104 -14.83 -8.26 -3.06
C GLN A 104 -16.08 -8.38 -3.94
N GLY A 105 -17.23 -8.57 -3.29
CA GLY A 105 -18.53 -8.72 -3.96
C GLY A 105 -19.04 -10.14 -3.84
N ASP A 106 -19.35 -10.76 -4.97
CA ASP A 106 -19.93 -12.10 -5.05
C ASP A 106 -18.87 -13.20 -4.79
N LEU A 107 -18.45 -13.32 -3.52
CA LEU A 107 -17.48 -14.31 -3.06
C LEU A 107 -18.17 -15.67 -2.82
N LEU A 108 -17.44 -16.75 -3.06
CA LEU A 108 -17.93 -18.11 -2.90
C LEU A 108 -17.58 -18.66 -1.51
N ALA A 109 -18.46 -19.49 -0.93
CA ALA A 109 -18.22 -20.11 0.38
C ALA A 109 -17.10 -21.18 0.35
N ASN A 110 -16.86 -21.80 -0.80
CA ASN A 110 -15.86 -22.84 -1.01
C ASN A 110 -14.94 -22.45 -2.18
N ALA A 111 -13.84 -23.19 -2.35
CA ALA A 111 -12.94 -23.03 -3.48
C ALA A 111 -13.71 -22.95 -4.81
N PRO A 112 -13.39 -21.98 -5.70
CA PRO A 112 -12.21 -21.10 -5.69
C PRO A 112 -12.36 -19.81 -4.84
N TRP A 113 -13.38 -19.68 -3.99
CA TRP A 113 -13.69 -18.55 -3.09
C TRP A 113 -13.99 -17.20 -3.77
N VAL A 114 -13.67 -17.07 -5.06
CA VAL A 114 -13.92 -15.89 -5.89
C VAL A 114 -14.70 -16.31 -7.12
N ASN A 115 -15.83 -15.65 -7.39
CA ASN A 115 -16.52 -15.74 -8.66
C ASN A 115 -15.90 -14.73 -9.64
N THR A 116 -14.98 -15.14 -10.52
CA THR A 116 -14.25 -14.21 -11.42
C THR A 116 -15.14 -13.42 -12.36
N SER A 117 -16.38 -13.87 -12.60
CA SER A 117 -17.35 -13.20 -13.47
C SER A 117 -18.18 -12.12 -12.76
N ALA A 118 -18.26 -12.16 -11.43
CA ALA A 118 -19.12 -11.26 -10.64
C ALA A 118 -18.42 -10.55 -9.47
N SER A 119 -17.37 -11.15 -8.92
CA SER A 119 -16.47 -10.52 -7.96
C SER A 119 -15.62 -9.44 -8.64
N ARG A 120 -15.28 -8.40 -7.88
CA ARG A 120 -14.49 -7.27 -8.36
C ARG A 120 -13.11 -7.28 -7.74
N ARG A 121 -12.09 -7.02 -8.56
CA ARG A 121 -10.73 -6.72 -8.13
C ARG A 121 -10.71 -5.29 -7.59
N THR A 122 -10.57 -5.12 -6.28
CA THR A 122 -10.63 -3.79 -5.65
C THR A 122 -9.27 -3.17 -5.45
N VAL A 123 -8.26 -3.98 -5.11
CA VAL A 123 -6.88 -3.51 -4.94
C VAL A 123 -5.92 -4.52 -5.55
N LEU A 124 -4.93 -4.02 -6.28
CA LEU A 124 -3.80 -4.78 -6.79
C LEU A 124 -2.55 -4.34 -6.06
N GLY A 125 -1.63 -5.26 -5.79
CA GLY A 125 -0.38 -4.96 -5.10
C GLY A 125 0.79 -5.72 -5.69
N TYR A 126 1.90 -5.04 -5.94
CA TYR A 126 3.20 -5.69 -6.15
C TYR A 126 4.07 -5.40 -4.94
N THR A 127 4.50 -6.46 -4.27
CA THR A 127 5.23 -6.35 -3.00
C THR A 127 6.51 -7.16 -3.07
N THR A 128 7.60 -6.58 -2.59
CA THR A 128 8.88 -7.28 -2.42
C THR A 128 9.12 -7.47 -0.94
N HIS A 129 9.50 -8.68 -0.57
CA HIS A 129 9.74 -9.09 0.81
C HIS A 129 11.14 -9.64 0.98
N ALA A 130 11.66 -9.51 2.19
CA ALA A 130 13.01 -9.89 2.58
C ALA A 130 13.04 -10.40 4.01
N ASN A 131 14.22 -10.82 4.46
CA ASN A 131 14.56 -10.87 5.87
C ASN A 131 15.45 -9.67 6.19
N LEU A 132 14.86 -8.60 6.72
CA LEU A 132 15.59 -7.35 6.96
C LEU A 132 16.63 -7.51 8.07
N SER A 133 16.43 -8.42 9.02
CA SER A 133 17.40 -8.69 10.09
C SER A 133 18.72 -9.27 9.57
N THR A 134 18.68 -9.96 8.43
CA THR A 134 19.87 -10.54 7.78
C THR A 134 20.49 -9.63 6.72
N LEU A 135 19.85 -8.52 6.39
CA LEU A 135 20.29 -7.64 5.32
C LEU A 135 21.49 -6.80 5.80
N ALA A 136 22.69 -7.28 5.49
CA ALA A 136 23.92 -6.51 5.70
C ALA A 136 24.25 -5.70 4.44
N GLY A 137 24.20 -4.36 4.56
CA GLY A 137 24.61 -3.43 3.51
C GLY A 137 26.12 -3.15 3.53
N ILE A 138 26.60 -2.46 2.50
CA ILE A 138 27.96 -1.91 2.49
C ILE A 138 27.92 -0.61 3.30
N SER A 139 28.77 -0.52 4.32
CA SER A 139 29.04 0.76 5.00
C SER A 139 30.17 1.47 4.25
N ILE A 140 29.89 2.66 3.73
CA ILE A 140 30.87 3.52 3.07
C ILE A 140 31.08 4.72 3.97
N PRO A 141 32.34 5.08 4.34
CA PRO A 141 32.61 6.32 5.06
C PRO A 141 32.10 7.50 4.23
N THR A 142 31.02 8.13 4.69
CA THR A 142 30.40 9.24 3.93
C THR A 142 31.04 10.60 4.23
N GLY A 143 31.90 10.67 5.26
CA GLY A 143 32.48 11.93 5.76
C GLY A 143 31.47 12.84 6.49
N TYR A 144 30.20 12.42 6.61
CA TYR A 144 29.21 13.12 7.41
C TYR A 144 29.34 12.71 8.87
N GLU A 145 29.39 13.70 9.75
CA GLU A 145 29.36 13.52 11.20
C GLU A 145 28.03 14.03 11.76
N GLY A 146 27.47 13.30 12.72
CA GLY A 146 26.27 13.75 13.44
C GLY A 146 26.62 14.97 14.29
N THR A 147 26.00 16.11 14.01
CA THR A 147 26.15 17.29 14.87
C THR A 147 25.16 17.20 16.05
N PRO A 148 25.45 17.84 17.20
CA PRO A 148 24.48 17.92 18.29
C PRO A 148 23.12 18.51 17.86
N ALA A 149 23.13 19.44 16.91
CA ALA A 149 21.91 20.02 16.34
C ALA A 149 21.09 19.03 15.49
N ALA A 150 21.72 17.99 14.95
CA ALA A 150 21.08 16.91 14.21
C ALA A 150 20.70 15.71 15.10
N SER A 151 20.89 15.82 16.42
CA SER A 151 20.52 14.75 17.35
C SER A 151 19.00 14.62 17.42
N LEU A 152 18.50 13.42 17.14
CA LEU A 152 17.07 13.11 17.28
C LEU A 152 16.61 13.36 18.72
N PRO A 153 15.33 13.74 18.93
CA PRO A 153 14.79 13.85 20.27
C PRO A 153 14.93 12.51 21.01
N PRO A 154 15.19 12.52 22.33
CA PRO A 154 15.37 11.28 23.09
C PRO A 154 14.18 10.33 22.96
N VAL A 155 14.47 9.04 23.13
CA VAL A 155 13.46 7.97 23.03
C VAL A 155 12.34 8.23 24.03
N PRO A 156 11.06 8.15 23.62
CA PRO A 156 9.94 8.40 24.52
C PRO A 156 9.85 7.40 25.67
N GLU A 157 9.27 7.85 26.78
CA GLU A 157 8.89 6.97 27.88
C GLU A 157 7.54 6.32 27.58
N PHE A 158 7.58 5.14 26.94
CA PHE A 158 6.37 4.48 26.42
C PHE A 158 5.29 4.21 27.47
N ALA A 159 5.69 3.93 28.72
CA ALA A 159 4.76 3.71 29.82
C ALA A 159 3.95 4.98 30.14
N ALA A 160 4.63 6.13 30.24
CA ALA A 160 3.99 7.43 30.44
C ALA A 160 3.09 7.79 29.26
N LEU A 161 3.59 7.69 28.02
CA LEU A 161 2.78 7.95 26.82
C LEU A 161 1.51 7.11 26.75
N LYS A 162 1.57 5.83 27.13
CA LYS A 162 0.39 4.95 27.15
C LYS A 162 -0.62 5.36 28.22
N ALA A 163 -0.16 5.81 29.39
CA ALA A 163 -1.00 6.15 30.53
C ALA A 163 -1.65 7.54 30.42
N THR A 164 -0.89 8.55 30.02
CA THR A 164 -1.30 9.96 30.08
C THR A 164 -1.39 10.62 28.70
N GLY A 165 -0.86 9.98 27.65
CA GLY A 165 -0.73 10.58 26.33
C GLY A 165 0.45 11.56 26.22
N SER A 166 1.29 11.70 27.25
CA SER A 166 2.46 12.59 27.23
C SER A 166 3.57 12.16 28.19
N ASP A 167 4.80 12.51 27.87
CA ASP A 167 5.95 12.43 28.75
C ASP A 167 6.67 13.79 28.83
N HIS A 168 7.91 13.83 29.30
CA HIS A 168 8.70 15.05 29.42
C HIS A 168 9.13 15.66 28.06
N ILE A 169 9.09 14.89 26.97
CA ILE A 169 9.57 15.25 25.63
C ILE A 169 8.46 15.18 24.58
N TRP A 170 7.57 14.20 24.65
CA TRP A 170 6.59 13.85 23.64
C TRP A 170 5.16 14.05 24.18
N GLU A 171 4.25 14.49 23.31
CA GLU A 171 2.83 14.63 23.61
C GLU A 171 1.98 14.16 22.43
N GLN A 172 0.86 13.51 22.74
CA GLN A 172 -0.09 13.06 21.75
C GLN A 172 -0.75 14.27 21.05
N SER A 173 -0.58 14.34 19.74
CA SER A 173 -1.22 15.34 18.89
C SER A 173 -2.74 15.27 19.02
N ARG A 174 -3.35 16.44 19.15
CA ARG A 174 -4.80 16.61 19.18
C ARG A 174 -5.26 17.07 17.81
N TRP A 175 -6.04 16.23 17.15
CA TRP A 175 -6.69 16.59 15.90
C TRP A 175 -7.66 17.76 16.11
N PRO A 176 -7.65 18.78 15.23
CA PRO A 176 -8.73 19.76 15.15
C PRO A 176 -10.09 19.07 15.08
N GLU A 177 -11.10 19.61 15.77
CA GLU A 177 -12.42 18.97 15.89
C GLU A 177 -13.04 18.62 14.52
N VAL A 178 -12.83 19.49 13.53
CA VAL A 178 -13.28 19.31 12.13
C VAL A 178 -12.76 18.01 11.50
N LEU A 179 -11.56 17.55 11.90
CA LEU A 179 -10.94 16.33 11.38
C LEU A 179 -11.32 15.07 12.17
N LYS A 180 -12.10 15.15 13.26
CA LYS A 180 -12.50 13.97 14.06
C LYS A 180 -13.65 13.16 13.48
N THR A 181 -14.20 13.59 12.35
CA THR A 181 -15.43 13.02 11.75
C THR A 181 -15.23 11.64 11.10
N SER A 182 -13.99 11.26 10.78
CA SER A 182 -13.66 9.94 10.24
C SER A 182 -13.45 8.91 11.35
N ALA A 183 -14.09 7.74 11.24
CA ALA A 183 -13.93 6.64 12.20
C ALA A 183 -12.46 6.20 12.33
N SER A 184 -11.74 6.14 11.20
CA SER A 184 -10.33 5.76 11.14
C SER A 184 -9.43 6.68 11.98
N ASN A 185 -9.74 7.98 12.08
CA ASN A 185 -8.84 8.95 12.72
C ASN A 185 -8.68 8.69 14.22
N GLY A 186 -9.66 8.05 14.87
CA GLY A 186 -9.55 7.67 16.27
C GLY A 186 -8.69 6.44 16.53
N ASN A 187 -8.23 5.73 15.49
CA ASN A 187 -7.35 4.56 15.62
C ASN A 187 -5.88 4.94 15.45
N TRP A 188 -5.59 6.17 15.01
CA TRP A 188 -4.22 6.67 14.85
C TRP A 188 -3.84 7.57 16.01
N ARG A 189 -2.67 7.32 16.59
CA ARG A 189 -2.05 8.20 17.58
C ARG A 189 -0.75 8.72 17.01
N PHE A 190 -0.58 10.04 17.05
CA PHE A 190 0.66 10.70 16.64
C PHE A 190 1.20 11.38 17.88
N TYR A 191 2.48 11.18 18.19
CA TYR A 191 3.15 11.92 19.25
C TYR A 191 4.18 12.85 18.62
N LEU A 192 4.16 14.10 19.07
CA LEU A 192 5.02 15.17 18.60
C LEU A 192 5.90 15.65 19.76
N PRO A 193 7.12 16.16 19.49
CA PRO A 193 7.92 16.79 20.53
C PRO A 193 7.21 18.02 21.10
N ARG A 194 7.18 18.14 22.42
CA ARG A 194 6.53 19.23 23.16
C ARG A 194 7.19 20.59 22.93
N GLN A 195 8.49 20.58 22.65
CA GLN A 195 9.26 21.80 22.36
C GLN A 195 9.10 22.27 20.91
N GLY A 196 8.25 21.59 20.13
CA GLY A 196 8.10 21.84 18.71
C GLY A 196 9.21 21.19 17.88
N PRO A 197 9.25 21.49 16.57
CA PRO A 197 10.25 20.92 15.69
C PRO A 197 11.66 21.43 16.00
N LEU A 198 12.67 20.56 15.84
CA LEU A 198 14.07 20.91 16.07
C LEU A 198 14.59 22.01 15.12
N SER A 199 14.04 22.06 13.90
CA SER A 199 14.37 23.08 12.90
C SER A 199 13.15 23.45 12.06
N PRO A 200 13.10 24.69 11.52
CA PRO A 200 12.03 25.08 10.62
C PRO A 200 11.89 24.13 9.43
N GLY A 201 10.67 23.69 9.13
CA GLY A 201 10.36 22.79 8.01
C GLY A 201 10.59 21.29 8.29
N VAL A 202 11.08 20.92 9.48
CA VAL A 202 11.19 19.53 9.93
C VAL A 202 10.06 19.24 10.92
N LEU A 203 9.49 18.04 10.89
CA LEU A 203 8.52 17.59 11.89
C LEU A 203 8.84 16.17 12.33
N ASP A 204 9.23 16.00 13.58
CA ASP A 204 9.40 14.68 14.18
C ASP A 204 8.05 14.13 14.63
N ILE A 205 7.72 12.92 14.18
CA ILE A 205 6.46 12.25 14.49
C ILE A 205 6.75 10.82 14.94
N ARG A 206 6.18 10.44 16.09
CA ARG A 206 6.13 9.05 16.54
C ARG A 206 4.72 8.49 16.34
N VAL A 207 4.63 7.37 15.64
CA VAL A 207 3.38 6.62 15.44
C VAL A 207 3.55 5.25 16.09
N PRO A 208 2.77 4.91 17.14
CA PRO A 208 2.88 3.61 17.77
C PRO A 208 2.27 2.56 16.85
N THR A 209 3.01 1.51 16.55
CA THR A 209 2.42 0.26 16.07
C THR A 209 1.85 -0.45 17.28
N GLN A 210 0.52 -0.61 17.35
CA GLN A 210 -0.11 -1.38 18.42
C GLN A 210 0.07 -2.87 18.11
N SER A 211 1.29 -3.40 18.20
CA SER A 211 1.54 -4.83 18.16
C SER A 211 1.62 -5.37 19.59
N SER A 212 0.64 -6.18 19.96
CA SER A 212 0.81 -7.20 20.98
C SER A 212 1.88 -8.19 20.50
N HIS A 213 2.86 -8.45 21.35
CA HIS A 213 3.95 -9.42 21.19
C HIS A 213 5.08 -9.04 20.20
N ILE A 214 6.10 -8.36 20.71
CA ILE A 214 7.49 -8.53 20.27
C ILE A 214 8.14 -9.42 21.33
N PRO A 215 8.67 -10.62 21.00
CA PRO A 215 9.52 -11.35 21.94
C PRO A 215 10.70 -10.46 22.28
N ASP A 216 10.96 -10.29 23.57
CA ASP A 216 12.23 -9.78 24.05
C ASP A 216 13.33 -10.64 23.42
N HIS A 217 13.97 -10.13 22.38
CA HIS A 217 15.40 -10.15 22.12
C HIS A 217 15.68 -9.56 20.72
N SER A 218 16.58 -8.57 20.69
CA SER A 218 17.17 -7.91 19.51
C SER A 218 16.32 -6.91 18.71
N GLY A 219 16.55 -5.62 18.99
CA GLY A 219 16.92 -4.61 17.98
C GLY A 219 15.97 -4.30 16.82
N ASN A 220 15.28 -3.16 16.95
CA ASN A 220 15.07 -2.18 15.87
C ASN A 220 14.45 -2.65 14.55
N ALA A 221 13.12 -2.54 14.43
CA ALA A 221 12.44 -2.35 13.16
C ALA A 221 11.70 -1.00 13.20
N TRP A 222 12.18 0.00 12.46
CA TRP A 222 11.69 1.37 12.51
C TRP A 222 11.24 1.87 11.13
N ALA A 223 10.05 2.47 11.07
CA ALA A 223 9.68 3.37 9.98
C ALA A 223 9.97 4.82 10.43
N VAL A 224 10.94 5.47 9.81
CA VAL A 224 11.16 6.93 9.92
C VAL A 224 10.50 7.56 8.71
N GLY A 225 9.40 8.29 8.93
CA GLY A 225 8.78 9.13 7.92
C GLY A 225 9.22 10.57 8.13
N SER A 226 10.08 11.10 7.25
CA SER A 226 10.31 12.54 7.14
C SER A 226 9.38 13.09 6.06
N ALA A 227 8.52 14.03 6.41
CA ALA A 227 7.68 14.76 5.46
C ALA A 227 8.17 16.22 5.42
N ALA A 228 8.82 16.61 4.32
CA ALA A 228 9.13 18.01 4.05
C ALA A 228 7.86 18.70 3.51
N ALA A 229 7.38 19.72 4.21
CA ALA A 229 6.30 20.59 3.72
C ALA A 229 6.93 21.82 3.04
N GLU A 230 6.84 21.88 1.71
CA GLU A 230 7.24 23.06 0.94
C GLU A 230 6.12 24.12 1.01
N GLN A 231 6.38 25.23 1.70
CA GLN A 231 5.46 26.37 1.75
C GLN A 231 5.60 27.19 0.47
N SER A 232 4.60 27.14 -0.41
CA SER A 232 4.47 28.12 -1.49
C SER A 232 3.99 29.46 -0.91
N GLY A 233 4.82 30.49 -1.07
CA GLY A 233 4.60 31.85 -0.60
C GLY A 233 3.33 32.50 -1.12
N GLY A 234 2.79 33.42 -0.31
CA GLY A 234 1.55 34.13 -0.55
C GLY A 234 1.63 35.18 -1.66
N CYS A 235 0.47 35.47 -2.23
CA CYS A 235 0.16 36.78 -2.78
C CYS A 235 -1.11 37.29 -2.12
N ASP A 236 -0.96 38.41 -1.42
CA ASP A 236 -2.05 39.28 -1.00
C ASP A 236 -2.86 39.76 -2.20
N ASN A 237 -4.18 39.82 -2.08
CA ASN A 237 -4.90 40.97 -2.64
C ASN A 237 -6.17 41.28 -1.85
N LYS A 238 -6.23 42.52 -1.37
CA LYS A 238 -7.37 43.12 -0.67
C LYS A 238 -8.34 43.74 -1.68
N GLY A 239 -9.63 43.55 -1.43
CA GLY A 239 -10.63 44.61 -1.52
C GLY A 239 -11.40 44.77 -2.83
N GLY A 240 -12.72 44.96 -2.70
CA GLY A 240 -13.54 45.62 -3.73
C GLY A 240 -14.93 45.03 -3.90
N ALA A 241 -15.95 45.82 -3.60
CA ALA A 241 -17.35 45.41 -3.48
C ALA A 241 -18.22 45.75 -4.71
N ARG A 242 -19.31 44.96 -4.86
CA ARG A 242 -20.70 45.31 -5.28
C ARG A 242 -21.04 45.70 -6.74
N ARG A 243 -22.29 45.30 -7.09
CA ARG A 243 -23.23 45.67 -8.19
C ARG A 243 -23.02 44.96 -9.54
N SER A 244 -24.00 44.70 -10.41
CA SER A 244 -25.46 44.40 -10.43
C SER A 244 -25.88 44.48 -11.93
N GLY A 245 -26.78 43.64 -12.43
CA GLY A 245 -27.41 43.72 -13.78
C GLY A 245 -26.93 42.62 -14.74
N SER A 246 -27.72 41.67 -15.23
CA SER A 246 -28.96 41.66 -16.07
C SER A 246 -28.67 41.55 -17.58
N GLU A 247 -29.24 40.50 -18.20
CA GLU A 247 -29.43 40.23 -19.66
C GLU A 247 -28.13 40.02 -20.49
N GLU A 248 -28.04 39.16 -21.53
CA GLU A 248 -28.99 38.65 -22.53
C GLU A 248 -28.40 37.39 -23.22
N GLN A 249 -29.26 36.53 -23.78
CA GLN A 249 -28.89 35.33 -24.57
C GLN A 249 -28.39 35.71 -25.97
N THR A 250 -27.41 34.96 -26.51
CA THR A 250 -27.34 34.68 -27.96
C THR A 250 -26.64 33.34 -28.23
N THR A 251 -27.34 32.49 -28.97
CA THR A 251 -26.95 31.18 -29.51
C THR A 251 -26.02 31.31 -30.73
N ARG A 252 -25.08 30.37 -30.91
CA ARG A 252 -24.73 29.85 -32.24
C ARG A 252 -23.99 28.50 -32.16
N LYS A 253 -24.59 27.51 -32.83
CA LYS A 253 -24.03 26.19 -33.17
C LYS A 253 -23.04 26.34 -34.32
N HIS A 254 -21.98 25.52 -34.35
CA HIS A 254 -21.37 25.10 -35.62
C HIS A 254 -21.01 23.61 -35.60
N VAL A 255 -21.37 23.00 -36.74
CA VAL A 255 -21.30 21.59 -37.11
C VAL A 255 -20.16 21.44 -38.12
N VAL A 256 -19.57 20.24 -38.11
CA VAL A 256 -18.53 19.66 -38.97
C VAL A 256 -18.83 19.80 -40.48
N PRO A 257 -17.80 19.68 -41.34
CA PRO A 257 -17.96 18.76 -42.47
C PRO A 257 -16.78 17.79 -42.66
N ASP A 258 -17.15 16.57 -43.05
CA ASP A 258 -16.34 15.44 -43.50
C ASP A 258 -16.34 15.36 -45.05
N GLY A 259 -15.33 14.67 -45.61
CA GLY A 259 -15.30 14.12 -46.98
C GLY A 259 -14.05 14.52 -47.79
N ALA A 260 -13.41 13.70 -48.63
CA ALA A 260 -13.59 12.29 -49.01
C ALA A 260 -12.35 11.77 -49.81
N ALA A 261 -12.06 10.46 -49.67
CA ALA A 261 -11.52 9.43 -50.60
C ALA A 261 -10.48 9.68 -51.73
N GLU A 262 -9.35 8.90 -51.68
CA GLU A 262 -8.72 7.90 -52.62
C GLU A 262 -8.70 8.14 -54.17
N PRO A 263 -7.81 7.54 -55.04
CA PRO A 263 -7.20 6.18 -54.96
C PRO A 263 -5.79 5.91 -55.63
N GLY A 264 -5.30 4.66 -55.50
CA GLY A 264 -4.42 3.90 -56.46
C GLY A 264 -2.89 3.95 -56.23
N GLY A 265 -2.06 2.92 -56.43
CA GLY A 265 -2.18 1.54 -56.91
C GLY A 265 -0.77 0.95 -57.22
N GLU A 266 -0.60 -0.37 -56.99
CA GLU A 266 0.21 -1.37 -57.73
C GLU A 266 1.73 -1.66 -57.52
N ASN A 267 2.00 -2.98 -57.61
CA ASN A 267 3.20 -3.81 -57.86
C ASN A 267 3.87 -4.49 -56.63
N GLU A 268 3.66 -5.80 -56.34
CA GLU A 268 4.20 -7.04 -56.97
C GLU A 268 5.76 -7.12 -56.99
N ALA A 269 6.48 -8.21 -56.70
CA ALA A 269 6.21 -9.61 -56.36
C ALA A 269 7.51 -10.30 -55.85
N THR A 270 7.37 -11.46 -55.17
CA THR A 270 8.13 -12.76 -55.24
C THR A 270 9.68 -12.77 -55.38
N GLU A 271 10.51 -13.71 -54.91
CA GLU A 271 10.51 -15.15 -54.57
C GLU A 271 11.93 -15.40 -53.95
N GLY A 272 12.24 -16.33 -53.04
CA GLY A 272 12.34 -17.78 -53.27
C GLY A 272 13.77 -18.32 -53.02
N GLY A 273 13.89 -19.52 -52.42
CA GLY A 273 15.11 -20.38 -52.39
C GLY A 273 15.68 -20.65 -50.98
N ARG A 274 15.44 -21.78 -50.28
CA ARG A 274 15.72 -23.23 -50.48
C ARG A 274 17.21 -23.65 -50.52
N GLY A 275 17.50 -24.69 -49.70
CA GLY A 275 18.64 -25.63 -49.77
C GLY A 275 19.15 -25.95 -48.35
N VAL A 276 18.87 -27.06 -47.65
CA VAL A 276 18.88 -28.52 -47.88
C VAL A 276 20.29 -29.16 -47.92
N ALA A 277 20.36 -30.31 -47.23
CA ALA A 277 21.38 -31.38 -47.13
C ALA A 277 22.28 -31.26 -45.89
N GLY A 278 22.39 -32.23 -44.98
CA GLY A 278 22.32 -33.71 -45.05
C GLY A 278 23.66 -34.24 -44.49
N GLY A 279 23.84 -35.33 -43.76
CA GLY A 279 23.00 -36.38 -43.20
C GLY A 279 23.90 -37.41 -42.48
N LYS A 280 23.30 -38.54 -42.10
CA LYS A 280 23.88 -39.88 -41.78
C LYS A 280 24.72 -40.08 -40.50
N GLY A 281 24.38 -41.16 -39.79
CA GLY A 281 25.32 -41.88 -38.91
C GLY A 281 24.64 -42.84 -37.92
N ASN A 282 24.64 -44.14 -38.26
CA ASN A 282 24.20 -45.29 -37.46
C ASN A 282 24.98 -45.46 -36.14
N GLY A 283 24.41 -46.22 -35.19
CA GLY A 283 25.19 -46.91 -34.15
C GLY A 283 24.35 -47.61 -33.08
N GLU A 284 24.20 -48.92 -33.20
CA GLU A 284 23.80 -49.86 -32.14
C GLU A 284 24.70 -49.75 -30.89
N ALA A 285 24.18 -50.07 -29.71
CA ALA A 285 24.69 -51.17 -28.87
C ALA A 285 24.02 -51.26 -27.49
N ASN A 286 24.00 -52.50 -27.04
CA ASN A 286 23.32 -53.14 -25.94
C ASN A 286 24.27 -53.28 -24.71
N LYS A 287 23.69 -53.58 -23.54
CA LYS A 287 24.23 -54.25 -22.32
C LYS A 287 24.73 -53.45 -21.09
N GLY A 288 24.30 -54.01 -19.94
CA GLY A 288 24.88 -53.93 -18.59
C GLY A 288 23.96 -53.18 -17.62
N GLN A 289 23.15 -53.75 -16.72
CA GLN A 289 23.25 -54.90 -15.81
C GLN A 289 24.42 -54.84 -14.82
N GLN A 290 24.06 -55.01 -13.53
CA GLN A 290 24.86 -55.31 -12.33
C GLN A 290 25.54 -54.09 -11.65
N VAL A 291 25.50 -53.86 -10.33
CA VAL A 291 24.96 -54.57 -9.14
C VAL A 291 24.45 -53.50 -8.17
#